data_AF-A0A925EBS7-F1
#
_entry.id   AF-A0A925EBS7-F1
#
_cell.length_a   1.000
_cell.length_b   1.000
_cell.length_c   1.000
_cell.angle_alpha   90.00
_cell.angle_beta   90.00
_cell.angle_gamma   90.00
#
_symmetry.space_group_name_H-M   'P 1'
#
loop_
_entity.id
_entity.type
_entity.pdbx_description
1 polymer ?
#
loop_
_entity_poly.entity_id
_entity_poly.type
_entity_poly.pdbx_seq_one_letter_code
_entity_poly.pdbx_strand_id
1 'polypeptide(L)'
;MKIAYDGWLFINKEKITIGVLIILFALRLGNSYLVEKLWGDYTLFYQGLIILPLLVFVIWVNQKSLHLLQIDKPFILLFALSSFLLCFYFWGSIVEYFLLASLLLFFRLLFDENLIFERDVSLPKYSTFLFTVIGLIPLILLGIVIESLSYFPNLFAQGVTETTWAISVRLWNAIYEVMLFWGILWMALKKWGMNNVAIIFIQAVLFSLAHINLFPSKAFWITMPILGLWLGYLASRSKSLTPTTITYFVYNTVTTALQLALNSSS
;
A
#
# COMPACT_ATOMS: atom_id res chain seq x y z
N MET A 1 -25.59 25.62 -18.24
CA MET A 1 -26.11 24.49 -17.43
C MET A 1 -25.07 23.37 -17.21
N LYS A 2 -24.28 22.96 -18.22
CA LYS A 2 -23.22 21.93 -18.10
C LYS A 2 -22.15 22.24 -17.02
N ILE A 3 -21.70 23.50 -16.93
CA ILE A 3 -20.67 23.95 -15.97
C ILE A 3 -21.10 23.77 -14.50
N ALA A 4 -22.38 24.02 -14.18
CA ALA A 4 -22.90 23.87 -12.82
C ALA A 4 -23.00 22.39 -12.40
N TYR A 5 -23.33 21.51 -13.35
CA TYR A 5 -23.41 20.07 -13.11
C TYR A 5 -22.03 19.45 -12.87
N ASP A 6 -21.04 19.82 -13.67
CA ASP A 6 -19.67 19.32 -13.53
C ASP A 6 -19.03 19.76 -12.20
N GLY A 7 -19.30 20.99 -11.75
CA GLY A 7 -18.85 21.50 -10.45
C GLY A 7 -19.47 20.76 -9.25
N TRP A 8 -20.78 20.48 -9.29
CA TRP A 8 -21.46 19.72 -8.23
C TRP A 8 -20.95 18.28 -8.14
N LEU A 9 -20.74 17.62 -9.28
CA LEU A 9 -20.22 16.26 -9.32
C LEU A 9 -18.79 16.18 -8.74
N PHE A 10 -17.95 17.19 -8.98
CA PHE A 10 -16.59 17.23 -8.43
C PHE A 10 -16.56 17.33 -6.90
N ILE A 11 -17.38 18.22 -6.32
CA ILE A 11 -17.46 18.41 -4.85
C ILE A 11 -17.91 17.11 -4.15
N ASN A 12 -18.80 16.35 -4.77
CA ASN A 12 -19.26 15.09 -4.20
C ASN A 12 -18.19 13.99 -4.23
N LYS A 13 -17.39 13.90 -5.31
CA LYS A 13 -16.31 12.90 -5.41
C LYS A 13 -15.27 13.05 -4.30
N GLU A 14 -14.94 14.29 -3.97
CA GLU A 14 -13.98 14.59 -2.92
C GLU A 14 -14.49 14.15 -1.55
N LYS A 15 -15.71 14.57 -1.19
CA LYS A 15 -16.33 14.18 0.09
C LYS A 15 -16.45 12.67 0.21
N ILE A 16 -16.82 11.99 -0.87
CA ILE A 16 -16.87 10.52 -0.93
C ILE A 16 -15.48 9.93 -0.68
N THR A 17 -14.45 10.43 -1.36
CA THR A 17 -13.09 9.89 -1.21
C THR A 17 -12.54 10.13 0.21
N ILE A 18 -12.81 11.29 0.81
CA ILE A 18 -12.44 11.58 2.21
C ILE A 18 -13.22 10.67 3.17
N GLY A 19 -14.52 10.44 2.93
CA GLY A 19 -15.31 9.49 3.71
C GLY A 19 -14.73 8.08 3.66
N VAL A 20 -14.37 7.60 2.47
CA VAL A 20 -13.72 6.29 2.31
C VAL A 20 -12.33 6.27 2.96
N LEU A 21 -11.55 7.35 2.88
CA LEU A 21 -10.27 7.47 3.58
C LEU A 21 -10.43 7.28 5.09
N ILE A 22 -11.40 7.97 5.71
CA ILE A 22 -11.66 7.86 7.15
C ILE A 22 -12.01 6.41 7.52
N ILE A 23 -12.87 5.77 6.72
CA ILE A 23 -13.24 4.36 6.93
C ILE A 23 -11.98 3.49 6.82
N LEU A 24 -11.23 3.55 5.70
CA LEU A 24 -10.04 2.74 5.50
C LEU A 24 -8.99 2.93 6.59
N PHE A 25 -8.83 4.16 7.10
CA PHE A 25 -7.89 4.47 8.17
C PHE A 25 -8.36 3.89 9.52
N ALA A 26 -9.64 4.02 9.85
CA ALA A 26 -10.23 3.40 11.04
C ALA A 26 -10.11 1.88 10.98
N LEU A 27 -10.39 1.29 9.81
CA LEU A 27 -10.20 -0.14 9.55
C LEU A 27 -8.72 -0.54 9.71
N ARG A 28 -7.76 0.26 9.25
CA ARG A 28 -6.32 -0.02 9.41
C ARG A 28 -5.87 0.02 10.87
N LEU A 29 -6.28 1.04 11.62
CA LEU A 29 -5.98 1.19 13.04
C LEU A 29 -6.61 0.07 13.87
N GLY A 30 -7.89 -0.21 13.59
CA GLY A 30 -8.61 -1.33 14.18
C GLY A 30 -7.92 -2.65 13.88
N ASN A 31 -7.44 -2.85 12.64
CA ASN A 31 -6.71 -4.06 12.25
C ASN A 31 -5.47 -4.27 13.13
N SER A 32 -4.66 -3.22 13.35
CA SER A 32 -3.47 -3.34 14.22
C SER A 32 -3.80 -3.65 15.67
N TYR A 33 -4.92 -3.15 16.19
CA TYR A 33 -5.28 -3.38 17.59
C TYR A 33 -6.05 -4.69 17.81
N LEU A 34 -6.87 -5.08 16.83
CA LEU A 34 -7.89 -6.11 16.98
C LEU A 34 -7.56 -7.42 16.26
N VAL A 35 -6.67 -7.45 15.26
CA VAL A 35 -6.44 -8.66 14.46
C VAL A 35 -5.95 -9.83 15.29
N GLU A 36 -4.94 -9.63 16.13
CA GLU A 36 -4.42 -10.71 16.98
C GLU A 36 -5.48 -11.24 17.96
N LYS A 37 -6.44 -10.39 18.38
CA LYS A 37 -7.43 -10.76 19.39
C LYS A 37 -8.75 -11.28 18.85
N LEU A 38 -9.21 -10.78 17.70
CA LEU A 38 -10.57 -11.02 17.20
C LEU A 38 -10.60 -11.75 15.87
N TRP A 39 -9.61 -11.54 15.00
CA TRP A 39 -9.73 -11.93 13.60
C TRP A 39 -8.88 -13.15 13.25
N GLY A 40 -7.76 -13.41 13.94
CA GLY A 40 -6.90 -14.56 13.65
C GLY A 40 -6.67 -14.74 12.14
N ASP A 41 -7.01 -15.92 11.64
CA ASP A 41 -6.87 -16.31 10.22
C ASP A 41 -7.81 -15.55 9.26
N TYR A 42 -8.84 -14.85 9.74
CA TYR A 42 -9.82 -14.13 8.90
C TYR A 42 -9.34 -12.75 8.43
N THR A 43 -8.14 -12.33 8.78
CA THR A 43 -7.59 -11.01 8.41
C THR A 43 -7.58 -10.81 6.89
N LEU A 44 -7.13 -11.81 6.14
CA LEU A 44 -7.10 -11.74 4.67
C LEU A 44 -8.50 -11.72 4.06
N PHE A 45 -9.43 -12.46 4.65
CA PHE A 45 -10.83 -12.49 4.21
C PHE A 45 -11.48 -11.10 4.36
N TYR A 46 -11.27 -10.45 5.51
CA TYR A 46 -11.71 -9.09 5.76
C TYR A 46 -11.10 -8.06 4.79
N GLN A 47 -9.79 -8.17 4.52
CA GLN A 47 -9.12 -7.30 3.54
C GLN A 47 -9.73 -7.47 2.14
N GLY A 48 -10.00 -8.71 1.72
CA GLY A 48 -10.62 -9.01 0.43
C GLY A 48 -12.08 -8.55 0.31
N LEU A 49 -12.87 -8.66 1.38
CA LEU A 49 -14.30 -8.31 1.34
C LEU A 49 -14.59 -6.83 1.53
N ILE A 50 -13.80 -6.12 2.32
CA ILE A 50 -14.12 -4.75 2.74
C ILE A 50 -13.11 -3.76 2.15
N ILE A 51 -11.82 -4.01 2.35
CA ILE A 51 -10.79 -3.05 1.94
C ILE A 51 -10.67 -3.00 0.42
N LEU A 52 -10.60 -4.14 -0.27
CA LEU A 52 -10.49 -4.19 -1.73
C LEU A 52 -11.64 -3.43 -2.42
N PRO A 53 -12.93 -3.68 -2.13
CA PRO A 53 -14.02 -2.93 -2.76
C PRO A 53 -13.95 -1.42 -2.52
N LEU A 54 -13.53 -1.00 -1.32
CA LEU A 54 -13.35 0.43 -1.00
C LEU A 54 -12.22 1.06 -1.83
N LEU A 55 -11.08 0.38 -2.00
CA LEU A 55 -9.98 0.86 -2.84
C LEU A 55 -10.42 0.94 -4.32
N VAL A 56 -11.05 -0.11 -4.83
CA VAL A 56 -11.59 -0.19 -6.19
C VAL A 56 -12.58 0.94 -6.43
N PHE A 57 -13.46 1.20 -5.45
CA PHE A 57 -14.43 2.29 -5.51
C PHE A 57 -13.74 3.66 -5.55
N VAL A 58 -12.69 3.89 -4.75
CA VAL A 58 -11.92 5.14 -4.81
C VAL A 58 -11.29 5.36 -6.17
N ILE A 59 -10.69 4.32 -6.77
CA ILE A 59 -10.12 4.38 -8.12
C ILE A 59 -11.21 4.71 -9.14
N TRP A 60 -12.35 4.02 -9.07
CA TRP A 60 -13.46 4.21 -9.98
C TRP A 60 -14.02 5.64 -9.95
N VAL A 61 -14.26 6.19 -8.76
CA VAL A 61 -14.76 7.56 -8.57
C VAL A 61 -13.76 8.61 -9.10
N ASN A 62 -12.46 8.32 -8.97
CA ASN A 62 -11.34 9.21 -9.32
C ASN A 62 -10.63 8.85 -10.63
N GLN A 63 -11.22 8.04 -11.52
CA GLN A 63 -10.56 7.58 -12.76
C GLN A 63 -9.99 8.71 -13.63
N LYS A 64 -10.63 9.90 -13.66
CA LYS A 64 -10.14 11.06 -14.42
C LYS A 64 -9.05 11.87 -13.72
N SER A 65 -8.73 11.52 -12.48
CA SER A 65 -7.83 12.26 -11.58
C SER A 65 -6.86 11.32 -10.87
N LEU A 66 -6.53 10.18 -11.49
CA LEU A 66 -5.61 9.19 -10.92
C LEU A 66 -4.21 9.77 -10.63
N HIS A 67 -3.78 10.76 -11.41
CA HIS A 67 -2.55 11.51 -11.12
C HIS A 67 -2.58 12.22 -9.75
N LEU A 68 -3.74 12.69 -9.27
CA LEU A 68 -3.85 13.28 -7.92
C LEU A 68 -3.66 12.24 -6.81
N LEU A 69 -3.97 10.98 -7.11
CA LEU A 69 -3.72 9.81 -6.25
C LEU A 69 -2.32 9.23 -6.47
N GLN A 70 -1.49 9.84 -7.33
CA GLN A 70 -0.17 9.33 -7.73
C GLN A 70 -0.21 7.92 -8.36
N ILE A 71 -1.37 7.53 -8.91
CA ILE A 71 -1.58 6.22 -9.52
C ILE A 71 -1.10 6.25 -10.98
N ASP A 72 -0.12 5.41 -11.29
CA ASP A 72 0.43 5.18 -12.61
C ASP A 72 0.05 3.81 -13.19
N LYS A 73 0.26 3.60 -14.50
CA LYS A 73 -0.09 2.33 -15.17
C LYS A 73 0.64 1.12 -14.57
N PRO A 74 1.98 1.17 -14.32
CA PRO A 74 2.67 0.08 -13.62
C PRO A 74 2.06 -0.25 -12.26
N PHE A 75 1.57 0.74 -11.50
CA PHE A 75 0.91 0.48 -10.22
C PHE A 75 -0.40 -0.29 -10.41
N ILE A 76 -1.24 0.09 -11.39
CA ILE A 76 -2.46 -0.66 -11.73
C ILE A 76 -2.12 -2.10 -12.15
N LEU A 77 -1.03 -2.30 -12.88
CA LEU A 77 -0.57 -3.64 -13.26
C LEU A 77 -0.13 -4.47 -12.03
N LEU A 78 0.63 -3.88 -11.10
CA LEU A 78 0.98 -4.52 -9.83
C LEU A 78 -0.28 -4.89 -9.03
N PHE A 79 -1.27 -3.99 -9.01
CA PHE A 79 -2.53 -4.22 -8.34
C PHE A 79 -3.31 -5.38 -8.95
N ALA A 80 -3.42 -5.40 -10.29
CA ALA A 80 -4.05 -6.49 -11.00
C ALA A 80 -3.31 -7.81 -10.76
N LEU A 81 -1.98 -7.83 -10.87
CA LEU A 81 -1.20 -9.04 -10.61
C LEU A 81 -1.40 -9.58 -9.20
N SER A 82 -1.33 -8.72 -8.18
CA SER A 82 -1.57 -9.13 -6.79
C SER A 82 -2.98 -9.68 -6.58
N SER A 83 -3.99 -9.06 -7.19
CA SER A 83 -5.39 -9.49 -7.10
C SER A 83 -5.60 -10.85 -7.78
N PHE A 84 -4.96 -11.06 -8.93
CA PHE A 84 -4.99 -12.33 -9.65
C PHE A 84 -4.35 -13.45 -8.85
N LEU A 85 -3.19 -13.20 -8.23
CA LEU A 85 -2.53 -14.17 -7.36
C LEU A 85 -3.39 -14.51 -6.14
N LEU A 86 -4.08 -13.52 -5.55
CA LEU A 86 -5.01 -13.76 -4.45
C LEU A 86 -6.27 -14.53 -4.87
N CYS A 87 -6.69 -14.51 -6.13
CA CYS A 87 -7.83 -15.31 -6.59
C CYS A 87 -7.60 -16.80 -6.36
N PHE A 88 -6.37 -17.29 -6.60
CA PHE A 88 -6.02 -18.69 -6.34
C PHE A 88 -6.10 -19.06 -4.85
N TYR A 89 -5.76 -18.11 -3.97
CA TYR A 89 -5.85 -18.33 -2.53
C TYR A 89 -7.31 -18.40 -2.06
N PHE A 90 -8.16 -17.55 -2.61
CA PHE A 90 -9.57 -17.45 -2.24
C PHE A 90 -10.49 -18.32 -3.10
N TRP A 91 -9.96 -19.29 -3.83
CA TRP A 91 -10.69 -20.09 -4.80
C TRP A 91 -11.97 -20.71 -4.20
N GLY A 92 -13.10 -20.52 -4.87
CA GLY A 92 -14.42 -20.97 -4.45
C GLY A 92 -15.09 -20.11 -3.37
N SER A 93 -14.45 -19.02 -2.92
CA SER A 93 -15.01 -18.12 -1.90
C SER A 93 -15.61 -16.85 -2.48
N ILE A 94 -16.43 -16.15 -1.69
CA ILE A 94 -17.01 -14.87 -2.09
C ILE A 94 -15.94 -13.80 -2.41
N VAL A 95 -14.77 -13.87 -1.77
CA VAL A 95 -13.65 -12.93 -1.98
C VAL A 95 -13.08 -13.05 -3.39
N GLU A 96 -13.04 -14.27 -3.94
CA GLU A 96 -12.58 -14.51 -5.31
C GLU A 96 -13.39 -13.69 -6.31
N TYR A 97 -14.73 -13.68 -6.20
CA TYR A 97 -15.57 -12.93 -7.12
C TYR A 97 -15.32 -11.42 -7.06
N PHE A 98 -15.05 -10.87 -5.87
CA PHE A 98 -14.66 -9.47 -5.74
C PHE A 98 -13.29 -9.19 -6.37
N LEU A 99 -12.32 -10.09 -6.20
CA LEU A 99 -11.00 -9.99 -6.84
C LEU A 99 -11.14 -10.07 -8.37
N LEU A 100 -11.88 -11.03 -8.92
CA LEU A 100 -12.14 -11.14 -10.36
C LEU A 100 -12.85 -9.90 -10.92
N ALA A 101 -13.84 -9.36 -10.21
CA ALA A 101 -14.50 -8.12 -10.62
C ALA A 101 -13.54 -6.93 -10.62
N SER A 102 -12.65 -6.84 -9.63
CA SER A 102 -11.62 -5.81 -9.58
C SER A 102 -10.61 -5.93 -10.73
N LEU A 103 -10.24 -7.15 -11.12
CA LEU A 103 -9.37 -7.40 -12.27
C LEU A 103 -9.97 -6.86 -13.56
N LEU A 104 -11.26 -7.11 -13.81
CA LEU A 104 -11.95 -6.58 -14.99
C LEU A 104 -11.93 -5.05 -15.02
N LEU A 105 -12.11 -4.40 -13.86
CA LEU A 105 -11.95 -2.95 -13.77
C LEU A 105 -10.51 -2.52 -14.09
N PHE A 106 -9.50 -3.17 -13.50
CA PHE A 106 -8.10 -2.82 -13.74
C PHE A 106 -7.69 -3.01 -15.19
N PHE A 107 -8.11 -4.11 -15.85
CA PHE A 107 -7.90 -4.31 -17.28
C PHE A 107 -8.51 -3.18 -18.10
N ARG A 108 -9.76 -2.80 -17.82
CA ARG A 108 -10.37 -1.63 -18.46
C ARG A 108 -9.52 -0.38 -18.27
N LEU A 109 -9.05 -0.09 -17.06
CA LEU A 109 -8.24 1.10 -16.78
C LEU A 109 -6.88 1.08 -17.50
N LEU A 110 -6.27 -0.10 -17.72
CA LEU A 110 -5.00 -0.22 -18.42
C LEU A 110 -5.11 0.15 -19.92
N PHE A 111 -6.23 -0.23 -20.53
CA PHE A 111 -6.49 -0.06 -21.96
C PHE A 111 -7.33 1.18 -22.32
N ASP A 112 -7.87 1.91 -21.34
CA ASP A 112 -8.62 3.14 -21.61
C ASP A 112 -7.65 4.29 -21.97
N GLU A 113 -7.68 4.70 -23.23
CA GLU A 113 -6.85 5.78 -23.79
C GLU A 113 -7.27 7.16 -23.28
N ASN A 114 -8.49 7.30 -22.76
CA ASN A 114 -9.01 8.59 -22.25
C ASN A 114 -8.51 8.91 -20.83
N LEU A 115 -7.85 7.95 -20.17
CA LEU A 115 -7.32 8.14 -18.82
C LEU A 115 -5.98 8.85 -18.86
N ILE A 116 -5.93 9.98 -18.16
CA ILE A 116 -4.71 10.75 -17.96
C ILE A 116 -3.97 10.13 -16.77
N PHE A 117 -3.11 9.17 -17.08
CA PHE A 117 -2.00 8.82 -16.20
C PHE A 117 -0.95 9.91 -16.32
N GLU A 118 -0.29 10.29 -15.22
CA GLU A 118 0.84 11.21 -15.29
C GLU A 118 1.94 10.52 -16.12
N ARG A 119 2.02 10.88 -17.42
CA ARG A 119 3.08 10.49 -18.34
C ARG A 119 4.28 11.37 -18.02
N ASP A 120 5.44 10.75 -17.97
CA ASP A 120 6.75 11.36 -17.74
C ASP A 120 7.03 11.79 -16.30
N VAL A 121 7.28 10.78 -15.46
CA VAL A 121 8.32 10.95 -14.45
C VAL A 121 9.64 11.13 -15.22
N SER A 122 10.08 12.37 -15.38
CA SER A 122 11.36 12.76 -15.99
C SER A 122 12.58 12.31 -15.17
N LEU A 123 12.39 11.53 -14.11
CA LEU A 123 13.50 10.85 -13.45
C LEU A 123 14.00 9.78 -14.42
N PRO A 124 15.31 9.75 -14.75
CA PRO A 124 15.88 8.64 -15.49
C PRO A 124 15.40 7.35 -14.83
N LYS A 125 14.82 6.40 -15.60
CA LYS A 125 14.32 5.12 -15.05
C LYS A 125 15.33 4.46 -14.11
N TYR A 126 16.62 4.66 -14.40
CA TYR A 126 17.75 4.26 -13.57
C TYR A 126 17.82 4.94 -12.20
N SER A 127 17.52 6.23 -12.08
CA SER A 127 17.59 6.96 -10.81
C SER A 127 16.55 6.48 -9.80
N THR A 128 15.30 6.23 -10.22
CA THR A 128 14.27 5.71 -9.30
C THR A 128 14.61 4.30 -8.83
N PHE A 129 15.08 3.43 -9.73
CA PHE A 129 15.57 2.09 -9.38
C PHE A 129 16.76 2.18 -8.42
N LEU A 130 17.73 3.05 -8.71
CA LEU A 130 18.91 3.26 -7.87
C LEU A 130 18.52 3.83 -6.49
N PHE A 131 17.58 4.76 -6.41
CA PHE A 131 17.07 5.30 -5.15
C PHE A 131 16.31 4.24 -4.35
N THR A 132 15.50 3.40 -5.00
CA THR A 132 14.86 2.26 -4.34
C THR A 132 15.91 1.29 -3.79
N VAL A 133 16.89 0.87 -4.60
CA VAL A 133 17.92 -0.08 -4.16
C VAL A 133 18.84 0.52 -3.08
N ILE A 134 19.37 1.72 -3.28
CA ILE A 134 20.27 2.39 -2.33
C ILE A 134 19.52 2.78 -1.05
N GLY A 135 18.29 3.28 -1.14
CA GLY A 135 17.49 3.66 0.02
C GLY A 135 17.03 2.46 0.85
N LEU A 136 16.84 1.30 0.22
CA LEU A 136 16.51 0.06 0.91
C LEU A 136 17.66 -0.50 1.72
N ILE A 137 18.93 -0.33 1.28
CA ILE A 137 20.08 -0.93 1.97
C ILE A 137 20.17 -0.46 3.43
N PRO A 138 20.18 0.85 3.77
CA PRO A 138 20.20 1.30 5.16
C PRO A 138 18.97 0.86 5.95
N LEU A 139 17.78 0.80 5.33
CA LEU A 139 16.55 0.38 6.00
C LEU A 139 16.56 -1.12 6.34
N ILE A 140 17.07 -1.94 5.41
CA ILE A 140 17.26 -3.38 5.60
C ILE A 140 18.32 -3.60 6.70
N LEU A 141 19.47 -2.93 6.61
CA LEU A 141 20.52 -3.03 7.61
C LEU A 141 20.04 -2.57 9.00
N LEU A 142 19.26 -1.49 9.06
CA LEU A 142 18.64 -1.00 10.29
C LEU A 142 17.63 -2.02 10.86
N GLY A 143 16.82 -2.63 9.99
CA GLY A 143 15.92 -3.73 10.34
C GLY A 143 16.65 -4.91 10.96
N ILE A 144 17.75 -5.39 10.34
CA ILE A 144 18.59 -6.48 10.88
C ILE A 144 19.13 -6.15 12.28
N VAL A 145 19.69 -4.94 12.44
CA VAL A 145 20.31 -4.52 13.70
C VAL A 145 19.27 -4.37 14.82
N ILE A 146 18.03 -4.02 14.48
CA ILE A 146 16.97 -3.76 15.47
C ILE A 146 16.12 -5.00 15.77
N GLU A 147 15.79 -5.82 14.77
CA GLU A 147 14.84 -6.93 14.85
C GLU A 147 15.48 -8.26 15.26
N SER A 148 16.81 -8.33 15.39
CA SER A 148 17.54 -9.44 16.04
C SER A 148 17.19 -9.63 17.54
N LEU A 149 16.13 -8.99 18.05
CA LEU A 149 15.73 -8.96 19.46
C LEU A 149 14.24 -9.26 19.72
N SER A 150 13.40 -9.66 18.76
CA SER A 150 11.98 -9.97 19.05
C SER A 150 11.34 -11.04 18.14
N TYR A 151 10.72 -12.01 18.80
CA TYR A 151 10.08 -13.28 18.37
C TYR A 151 9.15 -13.27 17.14
N PHE A 152 9.28 -14.27 16.24
CA PHE A 152 8.20 -14.97 15.47
C PHE A 152 8.75 -16.27 14.79
N PRO A 153 7.92 -17.32 14.57
CA PRO A 153 8.39 -18.64 14.10
C PRO A 153 8.39 -18.85 12.58
N ASN A 154 9.10 -19.92 12.18
CA ASN A 154 9.55 -20.37 10.86
C ASN A 154 8.54 -20.37 9.69
N LEU A 155 8.83 -19.57 8.64
CA LEU A 155 8.20 -19.59 7.31
C LEU A 155 8.99 -20.40 6.25
N PHE A 156 10.22 -20.82 6.52
CA PHE A 156 11.05 -21.57 5.54
C PHE A 156 10.93 -23.10 5.62
N ALA A 157 10.13 -23.64 6.54
CA ALA A 157 9.95 -25.07 6.70
C ALA A 157 8.87 -25.68 5.78
N GLN A 158 8.20 -24.86 4.96
CA GLN A 158 7.00 -25.26 4.24
C GLN A 158 7.13 -24.81 2.77
N GLY A 159 6.78 -25.69 1.82
CA GLY A 159 7.29 -25.69 0.44
C GLY A 159 6.97 -24.50 -0.48
N VAL A 160 7.24 -24.67 -1.80
CA VAL A 160 7.13 -23.63 -2.86
C VAL A 160 5.76 -22.93 -2.92
N THR A 161 4.70 -23.61 -2.50
CA THR A 161 3.32 -23.06 -2.40
C THR A 161 3.19 -21.97 -1.34
N GLU A 162 3.98 -22.02 -0.27
CA GLU A 162 3.94 -21.00 0.80
C GLU A 162 4.78 -19.78 0.48
N THR A 163 5.89 -19.94 -0.24
CA THR A 163 6.70 -18.81 -0.69
C THR A 163 5.94 -17.94 -1.68
N THR A 164 5.25 -18.56 -2.65
CA THR A 164 4.42 -17.84 -3.64
C THR A 164 3.22 -17.16 -2.99
N TRP A 165 2.59 -17.82 -2.01
CA TRP A 165 1.55 -17.23 -1.17
C TRP A 165 2.06 -16.01 -0.38
N ALA A 166 3.18 -16.14 0.33
CA ALA A 166 3.73 -15.08 1.17
C ALA A 166 4.09 -13.84 0.34
N ILE A 167 4.60 -14.02 -0.87
CA ILE A 167 4.86 -12.93 -1.82
C ILE A 167 3.55 -12.23 -2.21
N SER A 168 2.52 -13.00 -2.55
CA SER A 168 1.23 -12.46 -3.03
C SER A 168 0.53 -11.61 -1.96
N VAL A 169 0.45 -12.15 -0.73
CA VAL A 169 -0.13 -11.45 0.42
C VAL A 169 0.68 -10.21 0.79
N ARG A 170 2.02 -10.29 0.80
CA ARG A 170 2.87 -9.13 1.09
C ARG A 170 2.75 -8.04 0.04
N LEU A 171 2.69 -8.40 -1.24
CA LEU A 171 2.50 -7.44 -2.33
C LEU A 171 1.15 -6.75 -2.19
N TRP A 172 0.09 -7.51 -1.91
CA TRP A 172 -1.25 -6.98 -1.65
C TRP A 172 -1.26 -5.98 -0.48
N ASN A 173 -0.69 -6.37 0.67
CA ASN A 173 -0.59 -5.48 1.83
C ASN A 173 0.18 -4.20 1.50
N ALA A 174 1.29 -4.31 0.76
CA ALA A 174 2.06 -3.16 0.34
C ALA A 174 1.25 -2.21 -0.56
N ILE A 175 0.49 -2.75 -1.51
CA ILE A 175 -0.40 -1.96 -2.39
C ILE A 175 -1.47 -1.24 -1.59
N TYR A 176 -2.16 -1.96 -0.69
CA TYR A 176 -3.19 -1.39 0.15
C TYR A 176 -2.67 -0.22 0.97
N GLU A 177 -1.58 -0.42 1.73
CA GLU A 177 -1.04 0.63 2.59
C GLU A 177 -0.52 1.79 1.76
N VAL A 178 0.15 1.51 0.65
CA VAL A 178 0.71 2.58 -0.18
C VAL A 178 -0.38 3.43 -0.82
N MET A 179 -1.46 2.80 -1.27
CA MET A 179 -2.62 3.49 -1.78
C MET A 179 -3.33 4.30 -0.69
N LEU A 180 -3.49 3.76 0.51
CA LEU A 180 -4.11 4.46 1.63
C LEU A 180 -3.32 5.70 2.04
N PHE A 181 -2.03 5.54 2.33
CA PHE A 181 -1.18 6.60 2.86
C PHE A 181 -0.70 7.54 1.77
N TRP A 182 -0.02 7.04 0.74
CA TRP A 182 0.63 7.89 -0.26
C TRP A 182 -0.24 8.18 -1.48
N GLY A 183 -1.39 7.51 -1.63
CA GLY A 183 -2.39 7.86 -2.64
C GLY A 183 -3.50 8.74 -2.09
N ILE A 184 -4.44 8.14 -1.34
CA ILE A 184 -5.70 8.76 -0.91
C ILE A 184 -5.45 9.87 0.11
N LEU A 185 -4.68 9.59 1.17
CA LEU A 185 -4.36 10.59 2.18
C LEU A 185 -3.50 11.72 1.59
N TRP A 186 -2.54 11.41 0.71
CA TRP A 186 -1.76 12.43 0.00
C TRP A 186 -2.68 13.41 -0.75
N MET A 187 -3.61 12.89 -1.56
CA MET A 187 -4.57 13.70 -2.30
C MET A 187 -5.40 14.59 -1.36
N ALA A 188 -5.92 14.03 -0.27
CA ALA A 188 -6.74 14.77 0.70
C ALA A 188 -5.96 15.94 1.33
N LEU A 189 -4.75 15.68 1.82
CA LEU A 189 -3.90 16.71 2.43
C LEU A 189 -3.46 17.77 1.41
N LYS A 190 -3.19 17.36 0.15
CA LYS A 190 -2.89 18.30 -0.94
C LYS A 190 -4.04 19.27 -1.21
N LYS A 191 -5.26 18.75 -1.24
CA LYS A 191 -6.47 19.56 -1.45
C LYS A 191 -6.74 20.51 -0.29
N TRP A 192 -6.33 20.16 0.93
CA TRP A 192 -6.33 21.07 2.08
C TRP A 192 -5.22 22.12 2.05
N GLY A 193 -4.46 22.23 0.95
CA GLY A 193 -3.45 23.26 0.77
C GLY A 193 -2.12 22.96 1.45
N MET A 194 -1.90 21.74 1.92
CA MET A 194 -0.64 21.38 2.59
C MET A 194 0.53 21.26 1.60
N ASN A 195 1.69 21.76 2.00
CA ASN A 195 2.93 21.58 1.24
C ASN A 195 3.45 20.13 1.36
N ASN A 196 4.36 19.72 0.45
CA ASN A 196 4.82 18.32 0.40
C ASN A 196 5.51 17.88 1.70
N VAL A 197 6.28 18.78 2.32
CA VAL A 197 7.02 18.46 3.55
C VAL A 197 6.06 18.11 4.68
N ALA A 198 5.05 18.96 4.92
CA ALA A 198 4.04 18.71 5.94
C ALA A 198 3.28 17.39 5.71
N ILE A 199 2.94 17.09 4.45
CA ILE A 199 2.26 15.84 4.08
C ILE A 199 3.11 14.62 4.44
N ILE A 200 4.40 14.64 4.09
CA ILE A 200 5.34 13.55 4.38
C ILE A 200 5.44 13.30 5.89
N PHE A 201 5.56 14.37 6.70
CA PHE A 201 5.61 14.24 8.16
C PHE A 201 4.31 13.68 8.74
N ILE A 202 3.15 14.19 8.32
CA ILE A 202 1.84 13.70 8.77
C ILE A 202 1.68 12.22 8.42
N GLN A 203 2.02 11.84 7.18
CA GLN A 203 1.96 10.45 6.73
C GLN A 203 2.88 9.56 7.55
N ALA A 204 4.11 9.98 7.84
CA ALA A 204 5.04 9.19 8.64
C ALA A 204 4.50 8.94 10.07
N VAL A 205 3.93 9.96 10.70
CA VAL A 205 3.30 9.81 12.03
C VAL A 205 2.11 8.86 11.97
N LEU A 206 1.19 9.07 11.02
CA LEU A 206 0.00 8.22 10.88
C LEU A 206 0.35 6.78 10.49
N PHE A 207 1.40 6.60 9.69
CA PHE A 207 1.91 5.28 9.31
C PHE A 207 2.46 4.52 10.52
N SER A 208 3.23 5.19 11.38
CA SER A 208 3.69 4.60 12.64
C SER A 208 2.53 4.26 13.57
N LEU A 209 1.55 5.16 13.72
CA LEU A 209 0.34 4.88 14.51
C LEU A 209 -0.48 3.71 13.95
N ALA A 210 -0.52 3.55 12.63
CA ALA A 210 -1.11 2.37 12.01
C ALA A 210 -0.35 1.08 12.31
N HIS A 211 0.85 1.14 12.88
CA HIS A 211 1.63 0.00 13.34
C HIS A 211 1.77 -0.01 14.88
N ILE A 212 0.77 0.48 15.61
CA ILE A 212 0.77 0.53 17.08
C ILE A 212 0.95 -0.85 17.75
N ASN A 213 0.66 -1.94 17.06
CA ASN A 213 0.96 -3.30 17.53
C ASN A 213 2.46 -3.55 17.74
N LEU A 214 3.32 -2.75 17.13
CA LEU A 214 4.77 -2.80 17.35
C LEU A 214 5.19 -2.02 18.61
N PHE A 215 4.31 -1.28 19.27
CA PHE A 215 4.64 -0.55 20.50
C PHE A 215 4.86 -1.52 21.67
N PRO A 216 5.87 -1.32 22.53
CA PRO A 216 6.80 -0.18 22.60
C PRO A 216 8.16 -0.42 21.91
N SER A 217 8.24 -1.32 20.94
CA SER A 217 9.53 -1.72 20.34
C SER A 217 10.25 -0.55 19.64
N LYS A 218 11.56 -0.73 19.43
CA LYS A 218 12.36 0.16 18.58
C LYS A 218 11.82 0.26 17.15
N ALA A 219 11.19 -0.79 16.64
CA ALA A 219 10.59 -0.78 15.30
C ALA A 219 9.48 0.28 15.21
N PHE A 220 8.64 0.40 16.24
CA PHE A 220 7.60 1.44 16.31
C PHE A 220 8.20 2.86 16.39
N TRP A 221 9.20 3.06 17.25
CA TRP A 221 9.72 4.40 17.53
C TRP A 221 10.72 4.93 16.50
N ILE A 222 11.42 4.05 15.79
CA ILE A 222 12.54 4.41 14.90
C ILE A 222 12.23 3.94 13.49
N THR A 223 12.02 2.64 13.30
CA THR A 223 11.92 2.06 11.95
C THR A 223 10.68 2.55 11.20
N MET A 224 9.49 2.51 11.81
CA MET A 224 8.24 2.94 11.16
C MET A 224 8.23 4.44 10.79
N PRO A 225 8.66 5.38 11.66
CA PRO A 225 8.74 6.79 11.27
C PRO A 225 9.73 7.03 10.13
N ILE A 226 10.93 6.42 10.18
CA ILE A 226 11.94 6.60 9.15
C ILE A 226 11.46 6.01 7.81
N LEU A 227 10.86 4.81 7.84
CA LEU A 227 10.28 4.20 6.65
C LEU A 227 9.14 5.05 6.10
N GLY A 228 8.25 5.56 6.95
CA GLY A 228 7.15 6.44 6.54
C GLY A 228 7.64 7.74 5.89
N LEU A 229 8.68 8.37 6.44
CA LEU A 229 9.35 9.54 5.84
C LEU A 229 9.97 9.20 4.49
N TRP A 230 10.65 8.05 4.40
CA TRP A 230 11.30 7.60 3.16
C TRP A 230 10.29 7.34 2.05
N LEU A 231 9.22 6.60 2.34
CA LEU A 231 8.15 6.30 1.39
C LEU A 231 7.40 7.57 0.98
N GLY A 232 7.15 8.50 1.92
CA GLY A 232 6.58 9.81 1.62
C GLY A 232 7.47 10.66 0.69
N TYR A 233 8.78 10.67 0.94
CA TYR A 233 9.74 11.33 0.07
C TYR A 233 9.75 10.71 -1.33
N LEU A 234 9.78 9.37 -1.42
CA LEU A 234 9.79 8.65 -2.68
C LEU A 234 8.52 8.91 -3.49
N ALA A 235 7.34 8.84 -2.87
CA ALA A 235 6.07 9.20 -3.49
C ALA A 235 6.12 10.65 -3.99
N SER A 236 6.50 11.61 -3.12
CA SER A 236 6.58 13.02 -3.49
C SER A 236 7.52 13.32 -4.67
N ARG A 237 8.63 12.58 -4.80
CA ARG A 237 9.63 12.80 -5.84
C ARG A 237 9.28 12.12 -7.15
N SER A 238 8.80 10.88 -7.06
CA SER A 238 8.43 10.09 -8.23
C SER A 238 7.05 10.43 -8.77
N LYS A 239 6.18 11.03 -7.94
CA LYS A 239 4.75 11.23 -8.22
C LYS A 239 4.06 9.93 -8.65
N SER A 240 4.52 8.82 -8.09
CA SER A 240 4.15 7.47 -8.52
C SER A 240 4.08 6.56 -7.30
N LEU A 241 3.01 5.76 -7.23
CA LEU A 241 2.87 4.73 -6.21
C LEU A 241 3.72 3.50 -6.52
N THR A 242 4.12 3.27 -7.77
CA THR A 242 4.93 2.11 -8.15
C THR A 242 6.25 1.97 -7.39
N PRO A 243 7.19 2.95 -7.42
CA PRO A 243 8.45 2.80 -6.71
C PRO A 243 8.25 2.75 -5.20
N THR A 244 7.25 3.45 -4.68
CA THR A 244 6.85 3.40 -3.26
C THR A 244 6.39 1.99 -2.87
N THR A 245 5.55 1.36 -3.69
CA THR A 245 5.05 -0.01 -3.51
C THR A 245 6.16 -1.03 -3.59
N ILE A 246 7.01 -0.96 -4.61
CA ILE A 246 8.15 -1.88 -4.76
C ILE A 246 9.08 -1.75 -3.57
N THR A 247 9.41 -0.52 -3.16
CA THR A 247 10.27 -0.26 -2.00
C THR A 247 9.67 -0.88 -0.74
N TYR A 248 8.40 -0.60 -0.45
CA TYR A 248 7.76 -1.11 0.76
C TYR A 248 7.61 -2.65 0.75
N PHE A 249 7.26 -3.22 -0.40
CA PHE A 249 7.19 -4.67 -0.60
C PHE A 249 8.55 -5.36 -0.41
N VAL A 250 9.62 -4.82 -0.99
CA VAL A 250 10.97 -5.37 -0.84
C VAL A 250 11.44 -5.25 0.61
N TYR A 251 11.23 -4.10 1.25
CA TYR A 251 11.52 -3.92 2.68
C TYR A 251 10.86 -5.04 3.50
N ASN A 252 9.54 -5.21 3.41
CA ASN A 252 8.80 -6.22 4.16
C ASN A 252 9.28 -7.65 3.86
N THR A 253 9.59 -7.94 2.60
CA THR A 253 10.04 -9.28 2.18
C THR A 253 11.42 -9.59 2.74
N VAL A 254 12.35 -8.63 2.64
CA VAL A 254 13.74 -8.80 3.07
C VAL A 254 13.84 -8.85 4.58
N THR A 255 13.18 -7.95 5.32
CA THR A 255 13.17 -7.99 6.79
C THR A 255 12.65 -9.33 7.30
N THR A 256 11.54 -9.81 6.74
CA THR A 256 11.00 -11.13 7.13
C THR A 256 11.99 -12.26 6.79
N ALA A 257 12.59 -12.26 5.59
CA ALA A 257 13.54 -13.30 5.19
C ALA A 257 14.77 -13.35 6.12
N LEU A 258 15.28 -12.18 6.51
CA LEU A 258 16.45 -12.06 7.39
C LEU A 258 16.14 -12.50 8.81
N GLN A 259 14.99 -12.09 9.35
CA GLN A 259 14.53 -12.56 10.66
C GLN A 259 14.44 -14.08 10.72
N LEU A 260 13.87 -14.71 9.68
CA LEU A 260 13.76 -16.16 9.60
C LEU A 260 15.13 -16.84 9.56
N ALA A 261 16.07 -16.29 8.79
CA ALA A 261 17.44 -16.81 8.74
C ALA A 261 18.12 -16.74 10.11
N LEU A 262 17.96 -15.64 10.84
CA LEU A 262 18.50 -15.48 12.19
C LEU A 262 17.89 -16.50 13.18
N ASN A 263 16.58 -16.72 13.15
CA ASN A 263 15.90 -17.66 14.04
C ASN A 263 16.20 -19.13 13.73
N SER A 264 16.59 -19.46 12.49
CA SER A 264 17.00 -20.82 12.13
C SER A 264 18.42 -21.19 12.61
N SER A 265 19.21 -20.18 13.01
CA SER A 265 20.59 -20.33 13.45
C SER A 265 20.79 -20.41 14.97
N SER A 266 19.72 -20.22 15.75
CA SER A 266 19.68 -20.32 17.21
C SER A 266 19.10 -21.65 17.68
#